data_AF-A0A543EIR8-F1
#
_entry.id   AF-A0A543EIR8-F1
#
_cell.length_a   1.000
_cell.length_b   1.000
_cell.length_c   1.000
_cell.angle_alpha   90.00
_cell.angle_beta   90.00
_cell.angle_gamma   90.00
#
_symmetry.space_group_name_H-M   'P 1'
#
loop_
_entity.id
_entity.type
_entity.pdbx_description
1 polymer ?
#
loop_
_entity_poly.entity_id
_entity_poly.type
_entity_poly.pdbx_seq_one_letter_code
_entity_poly.pdbx_strand_id
1 'polypeptide(L)'
;MIDELQKAKDLMDNGQYMPAVEILQNIRELPVKSEKYRLLFMSYCWCNLGEYQWSVNIANDLLQKDRHNELASQIKYLSYCGLKDFDRALEEIIRFLSLNEADLYKITLEELLSDIKNGFINEQTIISTIKKLALKNNCLK
;
A
#
# COMPACT_ATOMS: atom_id res chain seq x y z
N MET A 1 -14.56 18.64 -11.09
CA MET A 1 -13.77 17.43 -11.38
C MET A 1 -12.35 17.49 -10.82
N ILE A 2 -11.45 18.39 -11.27
CA ILE A 2 -10.12 18.57 -10.60
C ILE A 2 -10.31 19.16 -9.19
N ASP A 3 -11.21 20.13 -9.05
CA ASP A 3 -11.49 20.79 -7.76
C ASP A 3 -12.02 19.83 -6.69
N GLU A 4 -12.79 18.81 -7.08
CA GLU A 4 -13.33 17.81 -6.16
C GLU A 4 -12.24 16.85 -5.67
N LEU A 5 -11.31 16.47 -6.53
CA LEU A 5 -10.16 15.65 -6.16
C LEU A 5 -9.23 16.41 -5.20
N GLN A 6 -9.03 17.71 -5.44
CA GLN A 6 -8.27 18.56 -4.52
C GLN A 6 -9.01 18.71 -3.18
N LYS A 7 -10.32 18.98 -3.19
CA LYS A 7 -11.13 19.07 -1.97
C LYS A 7 -11.09 17.78 -1.15
N ALA A 8 -11.19 16.62 -1.80
CA ALA A 8 -11.06 15.34 -1.12
C ALA A 8 -9.66 15.17 -0.48
N LYS A 9 -8.60 15.58 -1.18
CA LYS A 9 -7.25 15.58 -0.63
C LYS A 9 -7.14 16.50 0.59
N ASP A 10 -7.68 17.71 0.53
CA ASP A 10 -7.65 18.65 1.65
C ASP A 10 -8.39 18.08 2.88
N LEU A 11 -9.50 17.38 2.67
CA LEU A 11 -10.21 16.67 3.74
C LEU A 11 -9.36 15.54 4.34
N MET A 12 -8.67 14.75 3.50
CA MET A 12 -7.73 13.71 3.96
C MET A 12 -6.59 14.29 4.79
N ASP A 13 -5.98 15.38 4.33
CA ASP A 13 -4.88 16.05 5.03
C ASP A 13 -5.32 16.57 6.41
N ASN A 14 -6.63 16.83 6.59
CA ASN A 14 -7.27 17.21 7.86
C ASN A 14 -7.83 16.01 8.66
N GLY A 15 -7.56 14.77 8.25
CA GLY A 15 -8.05 13.55 8.90
C GLY A 15 -9.54 13.26 8.70
N GLN A 16 -10.23 14.00 7.83
CA GLN A 16 -11.65 13.83 7.53
C GLN A 16 -11.87 12.80 6.43
N TYR A 17 -11.62 11.52 6.75
CA TYR A 17 -11.59 10.45 5.76
C TYR A 17 -12.95 10.10 5.17
N MET A 18 -14.02 10.01 5.97
CA MET A 18 -15.36 9.68 5.44
C MET A 18 -15.91 10.78 4.50
N PRO A 19 -15.83 12.08 4.84
CA PRO A 19 -16.18 13.15 3.90
C PRO A 19 -15.37 13.12 2.61
N ALA A 20 -14.07 12.79 2.68
CA ALA A 20 -13.24 12.62 1.50
C ALA A 20 -13.74 11.47 0.62
N VAL A 21 -14.07 10.31 1.21
CA VAL A 21 -14.66 9.17 0.49
C VAL A 21 -15.96 9.54 -0.22
N GLU A 22 -16.87 10.25 0.45
CA GLU A 22 -18.15 10.66 -0.13
C GLU A 22 -17.94 11.51 -1.39
N ILE A 23 -16.97 12.42 -1.39
CA ILE A 23 -16.62 13.19 -2.59
C ILE A 23 -16.03 12.27 -3.65
N LEU A 24 -15.01 11.48 -3.31
CA LEU A 24 -14.30 10.60 -4.25
C LEU A 24 -15.21 9.55 -4.90
N GLN A 25 -16.24 9.07 -4.19
CA GLN A 25 -17.23 8.13 -4.70
C GLN A 25 -18.18 8.75 -5.73
N ASN A 26 -18.33 10.07 -5.75
CA ASN A 26 -19.27 10.76 -6.63
C ASN A 26 -18.60 11.37 -7.86
N ILE A 27 -17.26 11.44 -7.91
CA ILE A 27 -16.55 11.89 -9.11
C ILE A 27 -16.76 10.86 -10.24
N ARG A 28 -17.07 11.35 -11.45
CA ARG A 28 -17.26 10.56 -12.67
C ARG A 28 -16.35 11.09 -13.78
N GLU A 29 -16.08 10.25 -14.77
CA GLU A 29 -15.45 10.64 -16.06
C GLU A 29 -14.06 11.30 -15.92
N LEU A 30 -13.26 10.86 -14.95
CA LEU A 30 -11.89 11.38 -14.79
C LEU A 30 -10.94 10.92 -15.90
N PRO A 31 -10.01 11.79 -16.32
CA PRO A 31 -8.84 11.34 -17.08
C PRO A 31 -8.07 10.25 -16.32
N VAL A 32 -7.41 9.34 -17.06
CA VAL A 32 -6.70 8.18 -16.50
C VAL A 32 -5.76 8.54 -15.33
N LYS A 33 -5.00 9.65 -15.45
CA LYS A 33 -4.09 10.10 -14.39
C LYS A 33 -4.85 10.49 -13.12
N SER A 34 -5.92 11.26 -13.25
CA SER A 34 -6.73 11.70 -12.11
C SER A 34 -7.52 10.57 -11.49
N GLU A 35 -7.96 9.59 -12.30
CA GLU A 35 -8.60 8.37 -11.82
C GLU A 35 -7.67 7.54 -10.93
N LYS A 36 -6.39 7.42 -11.29
CA LYS A 36 -5.39 6.76 -10.43
C LYS A 36 -5.25 7.45 -9.07
N TYR A 37 -5.24 8.78 -9.03
CA TYR A 37 -5.22 9.52 -7.76
C TYR A 37 -6.51 9.32 -6.97
N ARG A 38 -7.67 9.33 -7.62
CA ARG A 38 -8.96 9.07 -6.97
C ARG A 38 -8.95 7.71 -6.27
N LEU A 39 -8.52 6.65 -6.95
CA LEU A 39 -8.40 5.30 -6.38
C LEU A 39 -7.40 5.27 -5.21
N LEU A 40 -6.24 5.91 -5.37
CA LEU A 40 -5.22 5.98 -4.32
C LEU A 40 -5.77 6.63 -3.04
N PHE A 41 -6.43 7.78 -3.21
CA PHE A 41 -7.03 8.54 -2.11
C PHE A 41 -8.15 7.74 -1.44
N MET A 42 -9.03 7.10 -2.22
CA MET A 42 -10.09 6.26 -1.66
C MET A 42 -9.55 5.09 -0.86
N SER A 43 -8.54 4.38 -1.39
CA SER A 43 -7.90 3.27 -0.69
C SER A 43 -7.27 3.74 0.62
N TYR A 44 -6.53 4.86 0.60
CA TYR A 44 -5.96 5.46 1.79
C TYR A 44 -7.03 5.83 2.84
N CYS A 45 -8.13 6.47 2.44
CA CYS A 45 -9.22 6.82 3.34
C CYS A 45 -9.82 5.58 4.01
N TRP A 46 -10.13 4.53 3.24
CA TRP A 46 -10.70 3.30 3.81
C TRP A 46 -9.73 2.60 4.76
N CYS A 47 -8.43 2.61 4.45
CA CYS A 47 -7.41 2.10 5.34
C CYS A 47 -7.42 2.83 6.69
N ASN A 48 -7.50 4.17 6.67
CA ASN A 48 -7.53 4.98 7.90
C ASN A 48 -8.85 4.87 8.67
N LEU A 49 -9.95 4.52 8.00
CA LEU A 49 -11.25 4.24 8.63
C LEU A 49 -11.32 2.82 9.24
N GLY A 50 -10.31 1.97 9.04
CA GLY A 50 -10.33 0.58 9.48
C GLY A 50 -11.10 -0.37 8.55
N GLU A 51 -11.60 0.13 7.42
CA GLU A 51 -12.32 -0.62 6.40
C GLU A 51 -11.33 -1.30 5.44
N TYR A 52 -10.50 -2.18 6.01
CA TYR A 52 -9.32 -2.71 5.33
C TYR A 52 -9.64 -3.53 4.08
N GLN A 53 -10.75 -4.28 4.07
CA GLN A 53 -11.13 -5.06 2.88
C GLN A 53 -11.49 -4.15 1.70
N TRP A 54 -12.19 -3.04 1.95
CA TRP A 54 -12.48 -2.03 0.93
C TRP A 54 -11.19 -1.38 0.42
N SER A 55 -10.29 -1.04 1.34
CA SER A 55 -8.97 -0.51 1.01
C SER A 55 -8.17 -1.44 0.10
N VAL A 56 -8.09 -2.74 0.43
CA VAL A 56 -7.40 -3.77 -0.38
C VAL A 56 -7.98 -3.86 -1.78
N ASN A 57 -9.30 -3.90 -1.90
CA ASN A 57 -9.97 -4.04 -3.21
C ASN A 57 -9.62 -2.85 -4.13
N ILE A 58 -9.69 -1.62 -3.61
CA ILE A 58 -9.39 -0.42 -4.39
C ILE A 58 -7.89 -0.31 -4.70
N ALA A 59 -7.01 -0.64 -3.76
CA ALA A 59 -5.57 -0.70 -4.01
C ALA A 59 -5.25 -1.72 -5.12
N ASN A 60 -5.93 -2.87 -5.12
CA ASN A 60 -5.75 -3.88 -6.15
C ASN A 60 -6.20 -3.38 -7.53
N ASP A 61 -7.33 -2.69 -7.62
CA ASP A 61 -7.80 -2.06 -8.86
C ASP A 61 -6.80 -1.02 -9.39
N LEU A 62 -6.19 -0.23 -8.49
CA LEU A 62 -5.13 0.71 -8.86
C LEU A 62 -3.88 -0.02 -9.34
N LEU A 63 -3.43 -1.07 -8.65
CA LEU A 63 -2.25 -1.86 -9.03
C LEU A 63 -2.43 -2.62 -10.35
N GLN A 64 -3.65 -3.00 -10.72
CA GLN A 64 -3.94 -3.54 -12.05
C GLN A 64 -3.70 -2.50 -13.16
N LYS A 65 -3.96 -1.23 -12.87
CA LYS A 65 -3.73 -0.09 -13.79
C LYS A 65 -2.31 0.46 -13.71
N ASP A 66 -1.62 0.21 -12.61
CA ASP A 66 -0.30 0.73 -12.30
C ASP A 66 0.47 -0.17 -11.32
N ARG A 67 1.07 -1.24 -11.83
CA ARG A 67 1.80 -2.21 -11.01
C ARG A 67 3.06 -1.67 -10.33
N HIS A 68 3.49 -0.45 -10.70
CA HIS A 68 4.66 0.23 -10.17
C HIS A 68 4.32 1.25 -9.08
N ASN A 69 3.02 1.40 -8.75
CA ASN A 69 2.57 2.33 -7.71
C ASN A 69 2.87 1.79 -6.30
N GLU A 70 3.97 2.24 -5.71
CA GLU A 70 4.41 1.77 -4.39
C GLU A 70 3.44 2.17 -3.28
N LEU A 71 2.87 3.38 -3.33
CA LEU A 71 1.89 3.83 -2.33
C LEU A 71 0.67 2.89 -2.29
N ALA A 72 0.16 2.49 -3.46
CA ALA A 72 -0.97 1.56 -3.53
C ALA A 72 -0.61 0.18 -2.96
N SER A 73 0.60 -0.32 -3.25
CA SER A 73 1.09 -1.57 -2.68
C SER A 73 1.24 -1.47 -1.16
N GLN A 74 1.79 -0.37 -0.65
CA GLN A 74 1.96 -0.14 0.78
C GLN A 74 0.62 -0.05 1.51
N ILE A 75 -0.37 0.65 0.94
CA ILE A 75 -1.73 0.69 1.51
C ILE A 75 -2.34 -0.71 1.55
N LYS A 76 -2.17 -1.51 0.48
CA LYS A 76 -2.63 -2.91 0.44
C LYS A 76 -1.94 -3.76 1.52
N TYR A 77 -0.63 -3.63 1.69
CA TYR A 77 0.15 -4.26 2.75
C TYR A 77 -0.38 -3.89 4.14
N LEU A 78 -0.50 -2.58 4.43
CA LEU A 78 -1.00 -2.09 5.72
C LEU A 78 -2.43 -2.54 6.00
N SER A 79 -3.26 -2.63 4.96
CA SER A 79 -4.62 -3.12 5.09
C SER A 79 -4.66 -4.61 5.43
N TYR A 80 -3.78 -5.44 4.84
CA TYR A 80 -3.64 -6.83 5.26
C TYR A 80 -3.13 -6.96 6.70
N CYS A 81 -2.18 -6.12 7.13
CA CYS A 81 -1.78 -6.03 8.53
C CYS A 81 -2.97 -5.65 9.45
N GLY A 82 -3.81 -4.70 9.02
CA GLY A 82 -5.04 -4.31 9.72
C GLY A 82 -6.06 -5.45 9.84
N LEU A 83 -6.15 -6.30 8.81
CA LEU A 83 -6.93 -7.55 8.82
C LEU A 83 -6.26 -8.68 9.63
N LYS A 84 -5.03 -8.49 10.11
CA LYS A 84 -4.16 -9.51 10.72
C LYS A 84 -3.86 -10.68 9.79
N ASP A 85 -3.91 -10.44 8.48
CA ASP A 85 -3.56 -11.40 7.42
C ASP A 85 -2.10 -11.20 7.01
N PHE A 86 -1.18 -11.60 7.90
CA PHE A 86 0.25 -11.33 7.74
C PHE A 86 0.87 -12.09 6.57
N ASP A 87 0.33 -13.25 6.22
CA ASP A 87 0.76 -14.03 5.06
C ASP A 87 0.55 -13.22 3.78
N ARG A 88 -0.66 -12.69 3.56
CA ARG A 88 -0.94 -11.86 2.39
C ARG A 88 -0.22 -10.51 2.42
N ALA A 89 0.02 -9.96 3.60
CA ALA A 89 0.83 -8.76 3.74
C ALA A 89 2.25 -9.01 3.21
N LEU A 90 2.89 -10.10 3.65
CA LEU A 90 4.21 -10.48 3.20
C LEU A 90 4.24 -10.81 1.70
N GLU A 91 3.25 -11.57 1.21
CA GLU A 91 3.10 -11.85 -0.22
C GLU A 91 3.04 -10.58 -1.06
N GLU A 92 2.33 -9.54 -0.60
CA GLU A 92 2.21 -8.26 -1.32
C GLU A 92 3.55 -7.52 -1.41
N ILE A 93 4.32 -7.45 -0.32
CA ILE A 93 5.68 -6.86 -0.33
C ILE A 93 6.58 -7.62 -1.30
N ILE A 94 6.59 -8.96 -1.21
CA ILE A 94 7.40 -9.81 -2.09
C ILE A 94 7.00 -9.60 -3.55
N ARG A 95 5.70 -9.60 -3.84
CA ARG A 95 5.13 -9.38 -5.17
C ARG A 95 5.60 -8.03 -5.74
N PHE A 96 5.50 -6.96 -4.98
CA PHE A 96 5.87 -5.62 -5.43
C PHE A 96 7.38 -5.51 -5.66
N LEU A 97 8.20 -5.88 -4.68
CA LEU A 97 9.65 -5.72 -4.73
C LEU A 97 10.35 -6.71 -5.66
N SER A 98 9.68 -7.77 -6.08
CA SER A 98 10.19 -8.65 -7.15
C SER A 98 10.31 -7.89 -8.48
N LEU A 99 9.44 -6.91 -8.73
CA LEU A 99 9.36 -6.16 -9.99
C LEU A 99 9.80 -4.70 -9.87
N ASN A 100 9.85 -4.15 -8.66
CA ASN A 100 10.13 -2.75 -8.37
C ASN A 100 11.35 -2.60 -7.45
N GLU A 101 11.86 -1.37 -7.37
CA GLU A 101 12.77 -0.95 -6.30
C GLU A 101 11.95 -0.55 -5.06
N ALA A 102 12.55 -0.66 -3.89
CA ALA A 102 11.99 -0.15 -2.65
C ALA A 102 12.38 1.32 -2.49
N ASP A 103 11.40 2.21 -2.41
CA ASP A 103 11.59 3.56 -1.87
C ASP A 103 10.94 3.61 -0.49
N LEU A 104 9.61 3.48 -0.46
CA LEU A 104 8.81 3.47 0.76
C LEU A 104 8.97 2.18 1.57
N TYR A 105 9.22 1.05 0.91
CA TYR A 105 9.37 -0.24 1.59
C TYR A 105 10.73 -0.47 2.26
N LYS A 106 11.70 0.45 2.14
CA LYS A 106 13.03 0.26 2.74
C LYS A 106 12.96 0.04 4.25
N ILE A 107 12.20 0.88 4.96
CA ILE A 107 12.04 0.75 6.42
C ILE A 107 11.38 -0.58 6.76
N THR A 108 10.32 -0.96 6.05
CA THR A 108 9.63 -2.24 6.26
C THR A 108 10.56 -3.43 6.01
N LEU A 109 11.44 -3.38 5.02
CA LEU A 109 12.45 -4.42 4.81
C LEU A 109 13.45 -4.50 5.97
N GLU A 110 13.90 -3.36 6.51
CA GLU A 110 14.79 -3.31 7.67
C GLU A 110 14.11 -3.90 8.93
N GLU A 111 12.83 -3.61 9.13
CA GLU A 111 12.02 -4.20 10.21
C GLU A 111 11.89 -5.72 10.06
N LEU A 112 11.55 -6.20 8.86
CA LEU A 112 11.47 -7.64 8.58
C LEU A 112 12.81 -8.36 8.80
N LEU A 113 13.94 -7.72 8.49
CA LEU A 113 15.27 -8.26 8.79
C LEU A 113 15.54 -8.33 10.31
N SER A 114 15.09 -7.33 11.06
CA SER A 114 15.14 -7.35 12.53
C SER A 114 14.30 -8.50 13.09
N ASP A 115 13.10 -8.71 12.55
CA ASP A 115 12.21 -9.80 12.97
C ASP A 115 12.80 -11.18 12.71
N ILE A 116 13.49 -11.36 11.57
CA ILE A 116 14.28 -12.57 11.30
C ILE A 116 15.38 -12.76 12.34
N LYS A 117 16.13 -11.69 12.66
CA LYS A 117 17.23 -11.75 13.63
C LYS A 117 16.73 -12.10 15.03
N ASN A 118 15.56 -11.60 15.41
CA ASN A 118 14.93 -11.85 16.70
C ASN A 118 14.17 -13.19 16.76
N GLY A 119 14.10 -13.93 15.66
CA GLY A 119 13.45 -15.25 15.58
C GLY A 119 11.93 -15.20 15.45
N PHE A 120 11.34 -14.03 15.20
CA PHE A 120 9.90 -13.88 14.93
C PHE A 120 9.53 -14.44 13.55
N ILE A 121 10.46 -14.39 12.59
CA ILE A 121 10.33 -15.04 11.28
C ILE A 121 11.40 -16.15 11.19
N ASN A 122 10.95 -17.39 11.11
CA ASN A 122 11.84 -18.57 11.15
C ASN A 122 11.71 -19.51 9.94
N GLU A 123 10.75 -19.27 9.04
CA GLU A 123 10.60 -20.07 7.83
C GLU A 123 11.70 -19.75 6.81
N GLN A 124 12.48 -20.76 6.41
CA GLN A 124 13.71 -20.56 5.61
C GLN A 124 13.45 -19.99 4.21
N THR A 125 12.35 -20.38 3.59
CA THR A 125 11.87 -19.87 2.30
C THR A 125 11.55 -18.38 2.36
N ILE A 126 10.86 -17.95 3.42
CA ILE A 126 10.58 -16.53 3.68
C ILE A 126 11.88 -15.76 3.96
N ILE A 127 12.73 -16.26 4.86
CA ILE A 127 14.01 -15.63 5.22
C ILE A 127 14.88 -15.39 3.99
N SER A 128 15.06 -16.42 3.15
CA SER A 128 15.88 -16.32 1.94
C SER A 128 15.32 -15.30 0.95
N THR A 129 14.00 -15.25 0.81
CA THR A 129 13.31 -14.27 -0.06
C THR A 129 13.49 -12.84 0.45
N ILE A 130 13.24 -12.58 1.74
CA ILE A 130 13.39 -11.25 2.34
C ILE A 130 14.86 -10.78 2.25
N LYS A 131 15.84 -11.64 2.57
CA LYS A 131 17.26 -11.29 2.45
C LYS A 131 17.66 -10.96 1.01
N LYS A 132 17.13 -11.69 0.02
CA LYS A 132 17.38 -11.40 -1.40
C LYS A 132 16.78 -10.04 -1.81
N LEU A 133 15.57 -9.73 -1.36
CA LEU A 133 14.93 -8.43 -1.63
C LEU A 133 15.68 -7.29 -0.93
N ALA A 134 16.12 -7.48 0.31
CA ALA A 134 16.91 -6.50 1.04
C ALA A 134 18.26 -6.23 0.37
N LEU A 135 18.95 -7.28 -0.11
CA LEU A 135 20.19 -7.13 -0.88
C LEU A 135 19.96 -6.29 -2.14
N LYS A 136 18.93 -6.63 -2.92
CA LYS A 136 18.55 -5.90 -4.15
C LYS A 136 18.32 -4.41 -3.88
N ASN A 137 17.78 -4.06 -2.72
CA ASN A 137 17.39 -2.70 -2.36
C ASN A 137 18.38 -1.97 -1.44
N ASN A 138 19.60 -2.51 -1.29
CA ASN A 138 20.67 -1.95 -0.44
C ASN A 138 20.27 -1.76 1.04
N CYS A 139 19.44 -2.66 1.57
CA CYS A 139 19.01 -2.67 2.97
C CYS A 139 19.86 -3.61 3.86
N LEU A 140 20.80 -4.37 3.27
CA LEU A 140 21.78 -5.15 4.03
C LEU A 140 23.02 -4.29 4.26
N LYS A 141 23.28 -3.93 5.52
CA LYS A 141 24.51 -3.29 5.96
C LYS A 141 25.45 -4.31 6.57
#